data_AF-A0A2G5EYS9-F1
#
_entry.id   AF-A0A2G5EYS9-F1
#
_cell.length_a   1.000
_cell.length_b   1.000
_cell.length_c   1.000
_cell.angle_alpha   90.00
_cell.angle_beta   90.00
_cell.angle_gamma   90.00
#
_symmetry.space_group_name_H-M   'P 1'
#
loop_
_entity.id
_entity.type
_entity.pdbx_description
1 polymer ?
#
loop_
_entity_poly.entity_id
_entity_poly.type
_entity_poly.pdbx_seq_one_letter_code
_entity_poly.pdbx_strand_id
1 'polypeptide(L)'
;MEIVRWFSFICVVIATFVLLDLSNNVDGRAHFHKKKTDHTHTKKGSPVSPSPPEYLSPAAPTIPSDPYNNPNPDPCVFDVTSYGAVGDGSSDDTEAFTSAWKEACAVESAILLAPADYQFTITSTIFSGPCKPGLVFQLDGVLMPPNGPDCWPEGDSKKQWLIFYRVDNMTLTGSGTIEGNGEQWWELPCKPHRGPNGMTLPGPCDSPALIRFFISSNVEVTGLRIQNSPQFHMKFDGCTGVLIQDISIDSPALSPNTDGIHIQDTKGVGIYNSMITNGDDCVSIGPGCSEVAIENITCQHGHGIRMRTLIYFLQHWEPRSASFTGLRLKHLCQQCVYKELR
;
A
#
# COMPACT_ATOMS: atom_id res chain seq x y z
N MET A 1 20.72 18.64 -56.80
CA MET A 1 21.98 17.87 -56.67
C MET A 1 22.85 18.33 -55.48
N GLU A 2 22.72 19.58 -55.01
CA GLU A 2 23.43 20.12 -53.83
C GLU A 2 22.92 19.58 -52.47
N ILE A 3 21.59 19.39 -52.32
CA ILE A 3 20.97 18.94 -51.04
C ILE A 3 21.38 17.51 -50.64
N VAL A 4 21.59 16.62 -51.60
CA VAL A 4 21.99 15.22 -51.35
C VAL A 4 23.44 15.14 -50.86
N ARG A 5 24.30 16.10 -51.27
CA ARG A 5 25.70 16.16 -50.82
C ARG A 5 25.80 16.63 -49.37
N TRP A 6 24.93 17.56 -48.97
CA TRP A 6 24.83 18.02 -47.57
C TRP A 6 24.33 16.94 -46.61
N PHE A 7 23.33 16.16 -47.02
CA PHE A 7 22.84 15.04 -46.21
C PHE A 7 23.90 13.95 -46.00
N SER A 8 24.65 13.60 -47.06
CA SER A 8 25.73 12.61 -46.95
C SER A 8 26.86 13.07 -46.02
N PHE A 9 27.21 14.37 -46.05
CA PHE A 9 28.25 14.92 -45.19
C PHE A 9 27.85 14.90 -43.70
N ILE A 10 26.59 15.24 -43.39
CA ILE A 10 26.05 15.22 -42.01
C ILE A 10 26.01 13.78 -41.48
N CYS A 11 25.60 12.80 -42.28
CA CYS A 11 25.59 11.39 -41.87
C CYS A 11 26.99 10.85 -41.52
N VAL A 12 28.03 11.26 -42.27
CA VAL A 12 29.41 10.83 -42.00
C VAL A 12 29.93 11.46 -40.70
N VAL A 13 29.63 12.74 -40.44
CA VAL A 13 30.03 13.40 -39.20
C VAL A 13 29.37 12.75 -37.98
N ILE A 14 28.07 12.45 -38.05
CA ILE A 14 27.35 11.79 -36.96
C ILE A 14 27.90 10.37 -36.71
N ALA A 15 28.18 9.61 -37.77
CA ALA A 15 28.76 8.27 -37.63
C ALA A 15 30.17 8.30 -36.99
N THR A 16 30.99 9.32 -37.29
CA THR A 16 32.31 9.48 -36.66
C THR A 16 32.25 9.86 -35.18
N PHE A 17 31.24 10.63 -34.75
CA PHE A 17 31.03 10.95 -33.33
C PHE A 17 30.56 9.72 -32.53
N VAL A 18 29.65 8.93 -33.09
CA VAL A 18 29.13 7.70 -32.43
C VAL A 18 30.23 6.64 -32.25
N LEU A 19 31.17 6.53 -33.18
CA LEU A 19 32.29 5.59 -33.07
C LEU A 19 33.36 6.03 -32.05
N LEU A 20 33.49 7.33 -31.77
CA LEU A 20 34.41 7.84 -30.76
C LEU A 20 33.86 7.63 -29.34
N ASP A 21 32.55 7.76 -29.13
CA ASP A 21 31.92 7.52 -27.82
C ASP A 21 31.90 6.04 -27.39
N LEU A 22 31.99 5.11 -28.34
CA LEU A 22 32.04 3.66 -28.04
C LEU A 22 33.42 3.14 -27.60
N SER A 23 34.46 3.98 -27.62
CA SER A 23 35.84 3.57 -27.26
C SER A 23 36.29 3.97 -25.85
N ASN A 24 35.48 4.73 -25.11
CA ASN A 24 35.81 5.19 -23.75
C ASN A 24 34.78 4.71 -22.72
N ASN A 25 34.84 3.44 -22.32
CA ASN A 25 34.45 2.99 -20.98
C ASN A 25 34.72 1.49 -20.80
N VAL A 26 35.96 1.15 -20.42
CA VAL A 26 36.24 -0.13 -19.76
C VAL A 26 37.16 0.17 -18.59
N ASP A 27 36.59 0.28 -17.39
CA ASP A 27 37.34 0.23 -16.14
C ASP A 27 36.86 -0.99 -15.35
N GLY A 28 37.66 -2.06 -15.40
CA GLY A 28 37.39 -3.32 -14.71
C GLY A 28 37.82 -3.24 -13.25
N ARG A 29 36.85 -3.26 -12.32
CA ARG A 29 37.13 -3.48 -10.89
C ARG A 29 37.13 -4.97 -10.57
N ALA A 30 38.30 -5.48 -10.20
CA ALA A 30 38.50 -6.83 -9.69
C ALA A 30 38.00 -6.97 -8.24
N HIS A 31 37.18 -8.00 -7.99
CA HIS A 31 36.77 -8.40 -6.64
C HIS A 31 37.76 -9.40 -6.05
N PHE A 32 38.38 -9.05 -4.90
CA PHE A 32 39.16 -9.97 -4.08
C PHE A 32 38.23 -10.75 -3.14
N HIS A 33 38.08 -12.05 -3.37
CA HIS A 33 37.53 -13.00 -2.40
C HIS A 33 38.64 -13.48 -1.46
N LYS A 34 38.50 -13.28 -0.15
CA LYS A 34 39.31 -13.97 0.86
C LYS A 34 38.54 -15.16 1.41
N LYS A 35 39.10 -16.34 1.16
CA LYS A 35 38.59 -17.67 1.53
C LYS A 35 38.82 -17.93 3.03
N LYS A 36 37.84 -18.59 3.66
CA LYS A 36 37.93 -19.21 4.99
C LYS A 36 39.07 -20.24 5.01
N THR A 37 39.81 -20.31 6.12
CA THR A 37 40.60 -21.49 6.49
C THR A 37 40.01 -22.14 7.73
N ASP A 38 39.81 -23.43 7.56
CA ASP A 38 39.33 -24.44 8.50
C ASP A 38 40.57 -25.13 9.10
N HIS A 39 40.59 -25.39 10.40
CA HIS A 39 41.56 -26.31 11.01
C HIS A 39 40.92 -27.14 12.12
N THR A 40 40.90 -28.44 11.82
CA THR A 40 40.44 -29.58 12.61
C THR A 40 41.39 -29.99 13.74
N HIS A 41 40.78 -30.31 14.88
CA HIS A 41 41.06 -31.32 15.91
C HIS A 41 42.49 -31.89 16.14
N THR A 42 42.87 -31.94 17.43
CA THR A 42 43.36 -33.19 18.06
C THR A 42 42.98 -33.24 19.56
N LYS A 43 42.38 -34.36 19.97
CA LYS A 43 42.06 -34.73 21.36
C LYS A 43 43.28 -35.35 22.04
N LYS A 44 43.52 -35.06 23.33
CA LYS A 44 44.17 -36.01 24.25
C LYS A 44 43.80 -35.77 25.73
N GLY A 45 43.17 -36.78 26.31
CA GLY A 45 43.25 -37.30 27.69
C GLY A 45 43.26 -36.34 28.90
N SER A 46 42.21 -36.43 29.72
CA SER A 46 42.08 -35.89 31.08
C SER A 46 43.05 -36.52 32.10
N PRO A 47 43.33 -35.80 33.19
CA PRO A 47 43.10 -36.36 34.52
C PRO A 47 42.17 -35.49 35.37
N VAL A 48 41.37 -36.18 36.20
CA VAL A 48 40.41 -35.63 37.17
C VAL A 48 41.15 -35.11 38.41
N SER A 49 40.77 -33.92 38.90
CA SER A 49 41.12 -33.38 40.22
C SER A 49 40.08 -32.30 40.62
N PRO A 50 39.93 -31.96 41.91
CA PRO A 50 38.63 -31.86 42.59
C PRO A 50 37.97 -30.48 42.52
N SER A 51 36.69 -30.45 42.86
CA SER A 51 35.81 -29.28 42.94
C SER A 51 36.37 -28.16 43.84
N PRO A 52 36.28 -26.87 43.43
CA PRO A 52 36.60 -25.74 44.28
C PRO A 52 35.47 -25.45 45.30
N PRO A 53 35.78 -24.81 46.44
CA PRO A 53 34.80 -24.43 47.44
C PRO A 53 33.89 -23.29 46.95
N GLU A 54 32.63 -23.32 47.39
CA GLU A 54 31.64 -22.25 47.19
C GLU A 54 32.15 -20.93 47.78
N TYR A 55 32.38 -19.95 46.91
CA TYR A 55 32.55 -18.55 47.30
C TYR A 55 31.18 -17.88 47.33
N LEU A 56 30.81 -17.38 48.51
CA LEU A 56 29.66 -16.49 48.72
C LEU A 56 29.78 -15.27 47.78
N SER A 57 28.77 -15.06 46.93
CA SER A 57 28.68 -13.88 46.07
C SER A 57 28.38 -12.63 46.93
N PRO A 58 29.06 -11.49 46.68
CA PRO A 58 28.71 -10.23 47.33
C PRO A 58 27.35 -9.72 46.85
N ALA A 59 26.66 -8.99 47.74
CA ALA A 59 25.38 -8.35 47.46
C ALA A 59 25.46 -7.46 46.22
N ALA A 60 24.42 -7.53 45.37
CA ALA A 60 24.30 -6.69 44.18
C ALA A 60 24.29 -5.19 44.57
N PRO A 61 24.99 -4.32 43.83
CA PRO A 61 24.88 -2.89 44.04
C PRO A 61 23.47 -2.40 43.68
N THR A 62 22.87 -1.62 44.58
CA THR A 62 21.63 -0.87 44.31
C THR A 62 21.85 0.06 43.13
N ILE A 63 21.13 -0.22 42.03
CA ILE A 63 21.08 0.64 40.85
C ILE A 63 20.38 1.96 41.26
N PRO A 64 21.02 3.13 41.11
CA PRO A 64 20.34 4.41 41.30
C PRO A 64 19.21 4.54 40.28
N SER A 65 18.01 4.87 40.75
CA SER A 65 16.86 5.17 39.90
C SER A 65 17.20 6.28 38.90
N ASP A 66 17.08 5.98 37.61
CA ASP A 66 17.28 6.90 36.49
C ASP A 66 16.29 8.08 36.58
N PRO A 67 16.73 9.35 36.54
CA PRO A 67 15.86 10.51 36.67
C PRO A 67 15.15 10.93 35.37
N TYR A 68 15.03 10.04 34.37
CA TYR A 68 14.30 10.32 33.13
C TYR A 68 12.99 9.53 33.01
N ASN A 69 12.07 9.74 33.95
CA ASN A 69 10.65 9.63 33.66
C ASN A 69 10.23 10.91 32.94
N ASN A 70 10.45 10.98 31.62
CA ASN A 70 9.57 11.78 30.80
C ASN A 70 8.36 10.89 30.51
N PRO A 71 7.21 11.03 31.19
CA PRO A 71 6.02 10.32 30.76
C PRO A 71 5.78 10.78 29.33
N ASN A 72 5.90 9.86 28.38
CA ASN A 72 5.35 10.09 27.06
C ASN A 72 3.92 10.58 27.31
N PRO A 73 3.53 11.81 26.92
CA PRO A 73 2.19 12.28 27.20
C PRO A 73 1.24 11.24 26.63
N ASP A 74 0.30 10.78 27.45
CA ASP A 74 -0.71 9.82 27.01
C ASP A 74 -1.27 10.33 25.68
N PRO A 75 -1.33 9.49 24.63
CA PRO A 75 -1.70 9.96 23.31
C PRO A 75 -3.08 10.62 23.37
N CYS A 76 -3.22 11.77 22.72
CA CYS A 76 -4.50 12.48 22.67
C CYS A 76 -5.51 11.64 21.88
N VAL A 77 -6.46 11.00 22.57
CA VAL A 77 -7.48 10.15 21.94
C VAL A 77 -8.72 10.98 21.61
N PHE A 78 -9.11 10.92 20.34
CA PHE A 78 -10.30 11.50 19.74
C PHE A 78 -11.25 10.36 19.38
N ASP A 79 -12.03 9.89 20.35
CA ASP A 79 -13.02 8.83 20.15
C ASP A 79 -14.24 9.38 19.40
N VAL A 80 -14.55 8.82 18.23
CA VAL A 80 -15.66 9.29 17.38
C VAL A 80 -17.03 9.30 18.09
N THR A 81 -17.22 8.43 19.09
CA THR A 81 -18.46 8.41 19.91
C THR A 81 -18.58 9.66 20.78
N SER A 82 -17.45 10.24 21.21
CA SER A 82 -17.43 11.53 21.92
C SER A 82 -17.77 12.72 21.02
N TYR A 83 -17.72 12.54 19.70
CA TYR A 83 -18.15 13.50 18.68
C TYR A 83 -19.56 13.22 18.15
N GLY A 84 -20.29 12.30 18.78
CA GLY A 84 -21.70 12.03 18.48
C GLY A 84 -21.94 10.88 17.50
N ALA A 85 -20.92 10.09 17.15
CA ALA A 85 -21.13 8.88 16.37
C ALA A 85 -22.04 7.91 17.15
N VAL A 86 -23.09 7.42 16.51
CA VAL A 86 -24.04 6.46 17.06
C VAL A 86 -23.49 5.04 16.94
N GLY A 87 -22.90 4.71 15.79
CA GLY A 87 -22.25 3.42 15.55
C GLY A 87 -23.20 2.21 15.60
N ASP A 88 -24.44 2.39 15.15
CA ASP A 88 -25.48 1.36 15.04
C ASP A 88 -25.54 0.67 13.66
N GLY A 89 -24.68 1.10 12.73
CA GLY A 89 -24.58 0.61 11.35
C GLY A 89 -25.67 1.13 10.43
N SER A 90 -26.41 2.16 10.82
CA SER A 90 -27.50 2.74 10.02
C SER A 90 -27.55 4.26 10.07
N SER A 91 -27.20 4.85 11.21
CA SER A 91 -27.07 6.29 11.41
C SER A 91 -25.88 6.84 10.62
N ASP A 92 -26.03 8.04 10.05
CA ASP A 92 -24.93 8.72 9.37
C ASP A 92 -23.99 9.35 10.40
N ASP A 93 -22.83 8.72 10.58
CA ASP A 93 -21.79 9.11 11.54
C ASP A 93 -20.76 10.09 10.92
N THR A 94 -20.99 10.57 9.69
CA THR A 94 -20.00 11.36 8.94
C THR A 94 -19.57 12.63 9.68
N GLU A 95 -20.51 13.35 10.30
CA GLU A 95 -20.20 14.58 11.04
C GLU A 95 -19.28 14.32 12.25
N ALA A 96 -19.50 13.20 12.95
CA ALA A 96 -18.69 12.81 14.09
C ALA A 96 -17.25 12.47 13.67
N PHE A 97 -17.08 11.67 12.61
CA PHE A 97 -15.76 11.32 12.07
C PHE A 97 -15.00 12.54 11.56
N THR A 98 -15.68 13.43 10.81
CA THR A 98 -15.02 14.63 10.26
C THR A 98 -14.66 15.65 11.34
N SER A 99 -15.48 15.77 12.39
CA SER A 99 -15.20 16.63 13.55
C SER A 99 -14.02 16.09 14.37
N ALA A 100 -14.03 14.80 14.69
CA ALA A 100 -12.94 14.13 15.41
C ALA A 100 -11.62 14.20 14.62
N TRP A 101 -11.66 13.93 13.30
CA TRP A 101 -10.49 14.07 12.42
C TRP A 101 -9.90 15.47 12.46
N LYS A 102 -10.74 16.51 12.37
CA LYS A 102 -10.29 17.90 12.35
C LYS A 102 -9.48 18.26 13.60
N GLU A 103 -9.91 17.81 14.77
CA GLU A 103 -9.20 18.07 16.02
C GLU A 103 -7.96 17.18 16.18
N ALA A 104 -8.06 15.89 15.85
CA ALA A 104 -6.93 14.96 15.87
C ALA A 104 -5.79 15.41 14.95
N CYS A 105 -6.12 15.83 13.73
CA CYS A 105 -5.17 16.30 12.73
C CYS A 105 -4.41 17.57 13.17
N ALA A 106 -4.93 18.32 14.15
CA ALA A 106 -4.34 19.57 14.64
C ALA A 106 -3.29 19.38 15.74
N VAL A 107 -3.13 18.17 16.30
CA VAL A 107 -2.21 17.89 17.42
C VAL A 107 -1.26 16.74 17.10
N GLU A 108 -0.05 16.79 17.67
CA GLU A 108 0.97 15.75 17.46
C GLU A 108 0.58 14.45 18.18
N SER A 109 0.91 13.31 17.56
CA SER A 109 0.69 11.98 18.15
C SER A 109 -0.77 11.69 18.57
N ALA A 110 -1.73 12.23 17.83
CA ALA A 110 -3.16 12.00 18.06
C ALA A 110 -3.60 10.59 17.67
N ILE A 111 -4.59 10.05 18.38
CA ILE A 111 -5.30 8.84 17.99
C ILE A 111 -6.75 9.21 17.68
N LEU A 112 -7.18 9.13 16.43
CA LEU A 112 -8.60 9.08 16.06
C LEU A 112 -9.09 7.64 16.25
N LEU A 113 -10.01 7.42 17.19
CA LEU A 113 -10.46 6.08 17.59
C LEU A 113 -11.88 5.80 17.12
N ALA A 114 -12.06 4.71 16.39
CA ALA A 114 -13.35 4.08 16.08
C ALA A 114 -13.45 2.72 16.83
N PRO A 115 -14.11 2.66 17.99
CA PRO A 115 -14.03 1.53 18.93
C PRO A 115 -14.71 0.23 18.45
N ALA A 116 -14.29 -0.90 19.04
CA ALA A 116 -14.61 -2.27 18.60
C ALA A 116 -16.10 -2.65 18.64
N ASP A 117 -16.87 -2.10 19.56
CA ASP A 117 -18.26 -2.52 19.79
C ASP A 117 -19.27 -1.85 18.83
N TYR A 118 -18.78 -1.09 17.86
CA TYR A 118 -19.60 -0.22 17.02
C TYR A 118 -19.45 -0.52 15.53
N GLN A 119 -20.52 -0.19 14.79
CA GLN A 119 -20.57 -0.24 13.34
C GLN A 119 -20.92 1.16 12.83
N PHE A 120 -19.98 1.84 12.19
CA PHE A 120 -20.14 3.21 11.77
C PHE A 120 -20.48 3.27 10.28
N THR A 121 -21.52 4.03 9.93
CA THR A 121 -21.85 4.32 8.54
C THR A 121 -21.48 5.75 8.22
N ILE A 122 -20.56 5.96 7.28
CA ILE A 122 -20.19 7.30 6.80
C ILE A 122 -20.25 7.36 5.29
N THR A 123 -20.59 8.52 4.74
CA THR A 123 -20.67 8.72 3.30
C THR A 123 -19.31 9.09 2.69
N SER A 124 -19.24 9.41 1.39
CA SER A 124 -17.98 9.78 0.71
C SER A 124 -17.28 10.93 1.45
N THR A 125 -16.13 10.65 2.05
CA THR A 125 -15.46 11.57 2.96
C THR A 125 -14.01 11.80 2.55
N ILE A 126 -13.61 13.08 2.52
CA ILE A 126 -12.22 13.48 2.28
C ILE A 126 -11.60 13.97 3.59
N PHE A 127 -10.77 13.13 4.19
CA PHE A 127 -9.90 13.45 5.31
C PHE A 127 -8.66 14.18 4.80
N SER A 128 -8.68 15.52 4.91
CA SER A 128 -7.63 16.39 4.37
C SER A 128 -6.60 16.76 5.44
N GLY A 129 -5.32 16.72 5.04
CA GLY A 129 -4.21 17.34 5.77
C GLY A 129 -3.88 18.76 5.25
N PRO A 130 -2.70 19.31 5.61
CA PRO A 130 -1.63 18.65 6.36
C PRO A 130 -2.00 18.48 7.83
N CYS A 131 -1.69 17.31 8.39
CA CYS A 131 -1.84 17.04 9.82
C CYS A 131 -0.50 17.21 10.55
N LYS A 132 -0.57 17.35 11.87
CA LYS A 132 0.60 17.19 12.73
C LYS A 132 1.10 15.73 12.69
N PRO A 133 2.41 15.51 12.82
CA PRO A 133 3.01 14.18 12.67
C PRO A 133 2.55 13.21 13.76
N GLY A 134 2.49 11.93 13.41
CA GLY A 134 2.14 10.84 14.33
C GLY A 134 0.63 10.63 14.49
N LEU A 135 -0.18 11.12 13.54
CA LEU A 135 -1.62 10.87 13.55
C LEU A 135 -1.88 9.37 13.29
N VAL A 136 -2.58 8.75 14.23
CA VAL A 136 -3.05 7.37 14.12
C VAL A 136 -4.57 7.39 13.95
N PHE A 137 -5.09 6.79 12.89
CA PHE A 137 -6.48 6.42 12.80
C PHE A 137 -6.59 4.95 13.18
N GLN A 138 -7.08 4.68 14.40
CA GLN A 138 -7.30 3.36 14.95
C GLN A 138 -8.77 2.94 14.76
N LEU A 139 -9.01 2.01 13.86
CA LEU A 139 -10.32 1.40 13.59
C LEU A 139 -10.37 -0.02 14.17
N ASP A 140 -11.05 -0.17 15.30
CA ASP A 140 -11.29 -1.47 15.93
C ASP A 140 -12.70 -2.02 15.66
N GLY A 141 -13.67 -1.14 15.36
CA GLY A 141 -15.04 -1.51 14.99
C GLY A 141 -15.20 -1.85 13.49
N VAL A 142 -16.41 -1.64 12.98
CA VAL A 142 -16.71 -1.71 11.54
C VAL A 142 -16.93 -0.31 10.99
N LEU A 143 -16.33 0.02 9.85
CA LEU A 143 -16.61 1.25 9.10
C LEU A 143 -17.12 0.89 7.71
N MET A 144 -18.25 1.44 7.29
CA MET A 144 -18.88 1.10 6.00
C MET A 144 -19.57 2.28 5.31
N PRO A 145 -19.67 2.27 3.96
CA PRO A 145 -20.45 3.25 3.21
C PRO A 145 -21.94 2.93 3.28
N PRO A 146 -22.82 3.83 2.79
CA PRO A 146 -24.21 3.49 2.54
C PRO A 146 -24.34 2.24 1.65
N ASN A 147 -25.35 1.42 1.92
CA ASN A 147 -25.53 0.10 1.31
C ASN A 147 -26.03 0.18 -0.14
N GLY A 148 -25.08 0.26 -1.08
CA GLY A 148 -25.34 0.21 -2.52
C GLY A 148 -25.59 1.58 -3.18
N PRO A 149 -25.66 1.62 -4.53
CA PRO A 149 -25.62 2.84 -5.33
C PRO A 149 -26.78 3.82 -5.13
N ASP A 150 -27.92 3.32 -4.66
CA ASP A 150 -29.16 4.10 -4.46
C ASP A 150 -29.22 4.75 -3.07
N CYS A 151 -28.45 4.25 -2.11
CA CYS A 151 -28.37 4.81 -0.75
C CYS A 151 -27.30 5.92 -0.63
N TRP A 152 -26.48 6.11 -1.66
CA TRP A 152 -25.46 7.16 -1.67
C TRP A 152 -26.10 8.54 -1.92
N PRO A 153 -25.75 9.58 -1.13
CA PRO A 153 -26.22 10.93 -1.34
C PRO A 153 -25.94 11.42 -2.77
N GLU A 154 -26.87 12.18 -3.37
CA GLU A 154 -26.74 12.65 -4.76
C GLU A 154 -25.52 13.55 -4.98
N GLY A 155 -25.12 14.31 -3.94
CA GLY A 155 -23.95 15.19 -3.97
C GLY A 155 -22.60 14.47 -3.89
N ASP A 156 -22.60 13.17 -3.58
CA ASP A 156 -21.38 12.43 -3.29
C ASP A 156 -20.72 11.84 -4.54
N SER A 157 -19.41 11.61 -4.44
CA SER A 157 -18.67 10.98 -5.51
C SER A 157 -18.95 9.48 -5.57
N LYS A 158 -19.68 9.00 -6.57
CA LYS A 158 -19.86 7.54 -6.81
C LYS A 158 -18.58 6.80 -7.26
N LYS A 159 -17.41 7.45 -7.19
CA LYS A 159 -16.12 6.95 -7.68
C LYS A 159 -15.09 6.72 -6.58
N GLN A 160 -15.35 7.16 -5.35
CA GLN A 160 -14.39 7.07 -4.24
C GLN A 160 -15.11 7.30 -2.91
N TRP A 161 -14.73 6.58 -1.86
CA TRP A 161 -15.38 6.64 -0.56
C TRP A 161 -14.53 7.28 0.54
N LEU A 162 -13.46 6.62 1.01
CA LEU A 162 -12.55 7.17 2.02
C LEU A 162 -11.30 7.74 1.35
N ILE A 163 -11.19 9.07 1.31
CA ILE A 163 -10.04 9.74 0.70
C ILE A 163 -9.19 10.38 1.79
N PHE A 164 -7.92 9.96 1.89
CA PHE A 164 -6.89 10.64 2.67
C PHE A 164 -6.07 11.52 1.73
N TYR A 165 -6.25 12.84 1.85
CA TYR A 165 -5.68 13.81 0.92
C TYR A 165 -4.60 14.66 1.61
N ARG A 166 -3.39 14.67 1.05
CA ARG A 166 -2.26 15.46 1.59
C ARG A 166 -1.98 15.21 3.07
N VAL A 167 -2.10 13.97 3.49
CA VAL A 167 -1.66 13.54 4.83
C VAL A 167 -0.17 13.20 4.78
N ASP A 168 0.54 13.50 5.86
CA ASP A 168 1.96 13.19 6.03
C ASP A 168 2.18 12.58 7.41
N ASN A 169 2.92 11.47 7.47
CA ASN A 169 3.26 10.76 8.70
C ASN A 169 2.01 10.32 9.49
N MET A 170 1.20 9.49 8.81
CA MET A 170 -0.07 8.96 9.32
C MET A 170 -0.09 7.43 9.28
N THR A 171 -0.65 6.80 10.31
CA THR A 171 -0.93 5.37 10.35
C THR A 171 -2.44 5.11 10.37
N LEU A 172 -2.95 4.30 9.45
CA LEU A 172 -4.29 3.71 9.51
C LEU A 172 -4.15 2.27 10.01
N THR A 173 -4.68 1.99 11.19
CA THR A 173 -4.47 0.72 11.90
C THR A 173 -5.72 0.28 12.64
N GLY A 174 -5.64 -0.88 13.29
CA GLY A 174 -6.64 -1.40 14.20
C GLY A 174 -7.01 -2.84 13.87
N SER A 175 -7.79 -3.44 14.76
CA SER A 175 -8.25 -4.83 14.64
C SER A 175 -9.59 -4.97 13.92
N GLY A 176 -10.14 -3.84 13.45
CA GLY A 176 -11.47 -3.71 12.88
C GLY A 176 -11.58 -4.07 11.41
N THR A 177 -12.76 -3.78 10.85
CA THR A 177 -13.15 -4.11 9.48
C THR A 177 -13.59 -2.86 8.71
N ILE A 178 -13.06 -2.69 7.51
CA ILE A 178 -13.59 -1.76 6.51
C ILE A 178 -14.45 -2.56 5.54
N GLU A 179 -15.77 -2.39 5.62
CA GLU A 179 -16.77 -3.07 4.79
C GLU A 179 -17.19 -2.14 3.64
N GLY A 180 -17.23 -2.65 2.41
CA GLY A 180 -17.49 -1.85 1.22
C GLY A 180 -18.91 -1.87 0.68
N ASN A 181 -19.77 -2.75 1.17
CA ASN A 181 -21.14 -2.97 0.70
C ASN A 181 -21.22 -3.09 -0.85
N GLY A 182 -20.28 -3.85 -1.42
CA GLY A 182 -20.02 -3.92 -2.86
C GLY A 182 -21.05 -4.68 -3.70
N GLU A 183 -21.85 -5.56 -3.10
CA GLU A 183 -22.73 -6.49 -3.84
C GLU A 183 -23.60 -5.76 -4.86
N GLN A 184 -24.40 -4.78 -4.43
CA GLN A 184 -25.30 -4.04 -5.32
C GLN A 184 -24.57 -3.25 -6.42
N TRP A 185 -23.31 -2.85 -6.20
CA TRP A 185 -22.49 -2.20 -7.22
C TRP A 185 -22.02 -3.18 -8.29
N TRP A 186 -21.75 -4.43 -7.91
CA TRP A 186 -21.40 -5.51 -8.83
C TRP A 186 -22.60 -5.96 -9.66
N GLU A 187 -23.82 -5.78 -9.15
CA GLU A 187 -25.06 -6.11 -9.85
C GLU A 187 -25.49 -5.07 -10.91
N LEU A 188 -24.80 -3.93 -11.03
CA LEU A 188 -25.16 -2.85 -11.95
C LEU A 188 -25.19 -3.33 -13.43
N PRO A 189 -26.16 -2.87 -14.26
CA PRO A 189 -26.36 -3.39 -15.63
C PRO A 189 -25.12 -3.32 -16.54
N CYS A 190 -24.26 -2.33 -16.32
CA CYS A 190 -23.05 -2.13 -17.10
C CYS A 190 -21.92 -3.11 -16.81
N LYS A 191 -22.02 -3.95 -15.77
CA LYS A 191 -20.94 -4.85 -15.38
C LYS A 191 -20.87 -6.02 -16.38
N PRO A 192 -19.67 -6.50 -16.74
CA PRO A 192 -19.46 -7.43 -17.86
C PRO A 192 -20.16 -8.79 -17.70
N HIS A 193 -20.59 -9.15 -16.50
CA HIS A 193 -21.28 -10.42 -16.25
C HIS A 193 -22.82 -10.31 -16.29
N ARG A 194 -23.39 -9.18 -16.73
CA ARG A 194 -24.84 -8.90 -16.64
C ARG A 194 -25.64 -9.03 -17.93
N GLY A 195 -25.01 -8.87 -19.09
CA GLY A 195 -25.66 -8.99 -20.39
C GLY A 195 -25.61 -10.41 -20.96
N PRO A 196 -26.45 -10.69 -21.98
CA PRO A 196 -26.45 -11.99 -22.65
C PRO A 196 -25.04 -12.30 -23.18
N ASN A 197 -24.56 -13.53 -22.93
CA ASN A 197 -23.21 -13.98 -23.30
C ASN A 197 -22.05 -13.20 -22.66
N GLY A 198 -22.25 -12.57 -21.50
CA GLY A 198 -21.20 -11.77 -20.83
C GLY A 198 -20.99 -10.40 -21.48
N MET A 199 -22.02 -9.85 -22.12
CA MET A 199 -22.01 -8.47 -22.60
C MET A 199 -22.34 -7.48 -21.46
N THR A 200 -22.04 -6.20 -21.64
CA THR A 200 -22.48 -5.13 -20.73
C THR A 200 -23.80 -4.53 -21.25
N LEU A 201 -24.72 -4.17 -20.36
CA LEU A 201 -25.91 -3.40 -20.72
C LEU A 201 -25.67 -1.91 -20.49
N PRO A 202 -26.28 -1.00 -21.28
CA PRO A 202 -26.22 0.43 -21.00
C PRO A 202 -26.81 0.74 -19.63
N GLY A 203 -26.14 1.59 -18.84
CA GLY A 203 -26.62 1.98 -17.51
C GLY A 203 -25.54 2.71 -16.69
N PRO A 204 -25.88 3.14 -15.46
CA PRO A 204 -24.91 3.67 -14.51
C PRO A 204 -23.82 2.64 -14.25
N CYS A 205 -22.56 3.09 -14.17
CA CYS A 205 -21.42 2.18 -14.06
C CYS A 205 -20.33 2.60 -13.09
N ASP A 206 -20.48 3.77 -12.49
CA ASP A 206 -19.55 4.21 -11.47
C ASP A 206 -19.64 3.24 -10.28
N SER A 207 -18.49 2.98 -9.67
CA SER A 207 -18.39 2.21 -8.42
C SER A 207 -17.23 2.81 -7.66
N PRO A 208 -17.37 3.03 -6.35
CA PRO A 208 -16.34 3.74 -5.61
C PRO A 208 -15.13 2.84 -5.35
N ALA A 209 -13.93 3.40 -5.52
CA ALA A 209 -12.75 2.88 -4.86
C ALA A 209 -12.91 3.09 -3.34
N LEU A 210 -12.66 2.05 -2.56
CA LEU A 210 -13.02 2.01 -1.15
C LEU A 210 -12.13 2.94 -0.32
N ILE A 211 -10.81 2.78 -0.42
CA ILE A 211 -9.82 3.59 0.29
C ILE A 211 -8.86 4.21 -0.73
N ARG A 212 -8.62 5.51 -0.63
CA ARG A 212 -7.68 6.23 -1.50
C ARG A 212 -6.79 7.16 -0.70
N PHE A 213 -5.49 6.93 -0.76
CA PHE A 213 -4.48 7.91 -0.39
C PHE A 213 -4.09 8.71 -1.63
N PHE A 214 -4.18 10.03 -1.56
CA PHE A 214 -3.92 10.92 -2.69
C PHE A 214 -2.95 12.03 -2.29
N ILE A 215 -1.85 12.15 -3.04
CA ILE A 215 -0.79 13.15 -2.80
C ILE A 215 -0.32 13.13 -1.33
N SER A 216 -0.08 11.95 -0.79
CA SER A 216 0.24 11.75 0.63
C SER A 216 1.63 11.15 0.81
N SER A 217 2.23 11.36 1.98
CA SER A 217 3.60 10.95 2.27
C SER A 217 3.70 10.19 3.59
N ASN A 218 4.63 9.24 3.69
CA ASN A 218 4.93 8.50 4.92
C ASN A 218 3.66 7.93 5.56
N VAL A 219 2.91 7.14 4.78
CA VAL A 219 1.66 6.53 5.22
C VAL A 219 1.85 5.06 5.50
N GLU A 220 1.27 4.59 6.60
CA GLU A 220 1.24 3.18 6.97
C GLU A 220 -0.21 2.68 7.05
N VAL A 221 -0.46 1.49 6.52
CA VAL A 221 -1.71 0.75 6.73
C VAL A 221 -1.40 -0.64 7.27
N THR A 222 -1.95 -0.99 8.43
CA THR A 222 -1.64 -2.26 9.10
C THR A 222 -2.78 -2.87 9.91
N GLY A 223 -2.82 -4.20 10.02
CA GLY A 223 -3.71 -4.95 10.92
C GLY A 223 -5.18 -5.08 10.52
N LEU A 224 -5.63 -4.33 9.53
CA LEU A 224 -7.05 -4.23 9.16
C LEU A 224 -7.57 -5.39 8.32
N ARG A 225 -8.86 -5.67 8.48
CA ARG A 225 -9.66 -6.45 7.52
C ARG A 225 -10.38 -5.48 6.57
N ILE A 226 -10.32 -5.73 5.27
CA ILE A 226 -10.96 -4.90 4.26
C ILE A 226 -11.76 -5.84 3.36
N GLN A 227 -13.05 -5.58 3.17
CA GLN A 227 -13.89 -6.54 2.45
C GLN A 227 -14.95 -5.90 1.56
N ASN A 228 -15.41 -6.67 0.58
CA ASN A 228 -16.53 -6.36 -0.31
C ASN A 228 -16.43 -4.98 -0.97
N SER A 229 -15.26 -4.62 -1.46
CA SER A 229 -15.08 -3.33 -2.14
C SER A 229 -15.93 -3.24 -3.42
N PRO A 230 -16.67 -2.14 -3.67
CA PRO A 230 -17.39 -1.94 -4.92
C PRO A 230 -16.50 -1.93 -6.18
N GLN A 231 -15.24 -1.51 -6.01
CA GLN A 231 -14.19 -1.51 -7.03
C GLN A 231 -12.84 -1.80 -6.34
N PHE A 232 -11.81 -0.97 -6.54
CA PHE A 232 -10.51 -1.13 -5.90
C PHE A 232 -10.61 -1.01 -4.39
N HIS A 233 -10.02 -1.94 -3.63
CA HIS A 233 -10.01 -1.87 -2.16
C HIS A 233 -9.13 -0.72 -1.68
N MET A 234 -7.91 -0.62 -2.23
CA MET A 234 -6.96 0.43 -1.86
C MET A 234 -6.30 1.05 -3.07
N LYS A 235 -6.25 2.38 -3.10
CA LYS A 235 -5.50 3.17 -4.09
C LYS A 235 -4.48 4.08 -3.42
N PHE A 236 -3.29 4.14 -4.00
CA PHE A 236 -2.26 5.13 -3.67
C PHE A 236 -1.88 5.87 -4.95
N ASP A 237 -2.31 7.12 -5.04
CA ASP A 237 -2.13 7.96 -6.23
C ASP A 237 -1.23 9.15 -5.87
N GLY A 238 -0.06 9.25 -6.47
CA GLY A 238 0.86 10.38 -6.23
C GLY A 238 1.52 10.38 -4.85
N CYS A 239 1.73 9.21 -4.22
CA CYS A 239 2.22 9.12 -2.84
C CYS A 239 3.74 8.87 -2.75
N THR A 240 4.34 9.10 -1.59
CA THR A 240 5.77 8.76 -1.32
C THR A 240 5.95 8.15 0.05
N GLY A 241 6.62 7.00 0.15
CA GLY A 241 6.80 6.32 1.43
C GLY A 241 5.49 5.69 1.90
N VAL A 242 5.13 4.56 1.30
CA VAL A 242 3.91 3.81 1.61
C VAL A 242 4.31 2.46 2.20
N LEU A 243 3.80 2.13 3.38
CA LEU A 243 3.95 0.82 4.00
C LEU A 243 2.58 0.18 4.19
N ILE A 244 2.40 -1.01 3.65
CA ILE A 244 1.19 -1.83 3.82
C ILE A 244 1.64 -3.16 4.37
N GLN A 245 1.17 -3.55 5.54
CA GLN A 245 1.58 -4.80 6.16
C GLN A 245 0.47 -5.44 7.00
N ASP A 246 0.48 -6.78 7.09
CA ASP A 246 -0.40 -7.52 7.99
C ASP A 246 -1.91 -7.22 7.80
N ILE A 247 -2.34 -6.96 6.55
CA ILE A 247 -3.75 -6.75 6.21
C ILE A 247 -4.38 -7.98 5.57
N SER A 248 -5.71 -8.08 5.66
CA SER A 248 -6.52 -9.06 4.93
C SER A 248 -7.53 -8.36 4.04
N ILE A 249 -7.49 -8.64 2.74
CA ILE A 249 -8.47 -8.18 1.75
C ILE A 249 -9.31 -9.37 1.30
N ASP A 250 -10.64 -9.25 1.33
CA ASP A 250 -11.57 -10.31 0.91
C ASP A 250 -12.77 -9.80 0.11
N SER A 251 -12.96 -10.34 -1.09
CA SER A 251 -14.18 -10.18 -1.88
C SER A 251 -14.42 -11.46 -2.69
N PRO A 252 -15.68 -11.75 -3.08
CA PRO A 252 -16.00 -12.93 -3.89
C PRO A 252 -15.17 -13.01 -5.17
N ALA A 253 -14.76 -14.22 -5.59
CA ALA A 253 -13.91 -14.42 -6.76
C ALA A 253 -14.48 -13.88 -8.10
N LEU A 254 -15.80 -13.65 -8.17
CA LEU A 254 -16.49 -13.14 -9.36
C LEU A 254 -16.88 -11.66 -9.25
N SER A 255 -16.47 -10.95 -8.18
CA SER A 255 -16.73 -9.52 -8.05
C SER A 255 -15.91 -8.74 -9.10
N PRO A 256 -16.55 -7.93 -9.97
CA PRO A 256 -15.86 -7.26 -11.06
C PRO A 256 -14.97 -6.12 -10.56
N ASN A 257 -13.74 -6.03 -11.08
CA ASN A 257 -12.83 -4.90 -10.89
C ASN A 257 -12.47 -4.61 -9.43
N THR A 258 -12.47 -5.65 -8.59
CA THR A 258 -12.15 -5.54 -7.18
C THR A 258 -10.65 -5.66 -6.92
N ASP A 259 -9.80 -4.88 -7.59
CA ASP A 259 -8.35 -4.96 -7.35
C ASP A 259 -8.05 -4.78 -5.85
N GLY A 260 -7.04 -5.48 -5.35
CA GLY A 260 -6.63 -5.39 -3.95
C GLY A 260 -5.94 -4.05 -3.69
N ILE A 261 -4.66 -3.96 -4.07
CA ILE A 261 -3.87 -2.74 -3.90
C ILE A 261 -3.46 -2.19 -5.25
N HIS A 262 -3.91 -0.97 -5.56
CA HIS A 262 -3.50 -0.23 -6.74
C HIS A 262 -2.54 0.90 -6.38
N ILE A 263 -1.39 0.98 -7.04
CA ILE A 263 -0.44 2.08 -6.89
C ILE A 263 -0.23 2.78 -8.24
N GLN A 264 -0.26 4.11 -8.26
CA GLN A 264 0.04 4.93 -9.43
C GLN A 264 0.81 6.18 -9.01
N ASP A 265 1.78 6.61 -9.83
CA ASP A 265 2.60 7.80 -9.58
C ASP A 265 3.21 7.83 -8.16
N THR A 266 3.50 6.64 -7.62
CA THR A 266 3.84 6.45 -6.20
C THR A 266 5.24 5.87 -6.04
N LYS A 267 6.03 6.44 -5.13
CA LYS A 267 7.44 6.09 -4.91
C LYS A 267 7.69 5.51 -3.51
N GLY A 268 8.54 4.49 -3.41
CA GLY A 268 8.97 3.93 -2.12
C GLY A 268 7.82 3.20 -1.43
N VAL A 269 7.44 2.05 -1.99
CA VAL A 269 6.28 1.26 -1.54
C VAL A 269 6.76 -0.08 -0.99
N GLY A 270 6.34 -0.42 0.23
CA GLY A 270 6.48 -1.74 0.82
C GLY A 270 5.11 -2.39 1.02
N ILE A 271 4.92 -3.61 0.52
CA ILE A 271 3.72 -4.42 0.73
C ILE A 271 4.13 -5.78 1.29
N TYR A 272 3.74 -6.08 2.53
CA TYR A 272 4.25 -7.22 3.28
C TYR A 272 3.15 -8.05 3.96
N ASN A 273 3.39 -9.34 4.14
CA ASN A 273 2.67 -10.21 5.09
C ASN A 273 1.13 -10.16 5.00
N SER A 274 0.58 -9.98 3.80
CA SER A 274 -0.85 -9.73 3.60
C SER A 274 -1.51 -10.83 2.78
N MET A 275 -2.81 -11.01 3.00
CA MET A 275 -3.64 -11.95 2.27
C MET A 275 -4.69 -11.20 1.48
N ILE A 276 -4.80 -11.50 0.18
CA ILE A 276 -5.69 -10.80 -0.74
C ILE A 276 -6.49 -11.84 -1.53
N THR A 277 -7.80 -11.82 -1.35
CA THR A 277 -8.78 -12.63 -2.07
C THR A 277 -9.73 -11.69 -2.79
N ASN A 278 -9.82 -11.77 -4.12
CA ASN A 278 -10.66 -10.84 -4.90
C ASN A 278 -10.98 -11.37 -6.31
N GLY A 279 -11.74 -10.60 -7.09
CA GLY A 279 -12.07 -10.92 -8.48
C GLY A 279 -11.21 -10.27 -9.58
N ASP A 280 -10.14 -9.53 -9.27
CA ASP A 280 -9.27 -8.86 -10.27
C ASP A 280 -7.79 -8.83 -9.83
N ASP A 281 -7.00 -7.83 -10.23
CA ASP A 281 -5.58 -7.74 -9.89
C ASP A 281 -5.37 -7.76 -8.36
N CYS A 282 -4.53 -8.66 -7.85
CA CYS A 282 -4.17 -8.73 -6.42
C CYS A 282 -3.42 -7.46 -6.00
N VAL A 283 -2.38 -7.12 -6.78
CA VAL A 283 -1.69 -5.84 -6.72
C VAL A 283 -1.53 -5.32 -8.14
N SER A 284 -2.01 -4.11 -8.44
CA SER A 284 -1.84 -3.46 -9.73
C SER A 284 -0.92 -2.24 -9.63
N ILE A 285 0.11 -2.22 -10.47
CA ILE A 285 1.13 -1.18 -10.52
C ILE A 285 0.95 -0.36 -11.79
N GLY A 286 0.48 0.87 -11.65
CA GLY A 286 0.34 1.85 -12.73
C GLY A 286 1.65 2.55 -13.10
N PRO A 287 1.61 3.43 -14.12
CA PRO A 287 2.76 4.23 -14.51
C PRO A 287 3.20 5.19 -13.39
N GLY A 288 4.45 5.65 -13.48
CA GLY A 288 5.03 6.63 -12.53
C GLY A 288 5.50 6.02 -11.20
N CYS A 289 5.36 4.71 -10.99
CA CYS A 289 5.84 4.04 -9.78
C CYS A 289 7.33 3.67 -9.81
N SER A 290 8.00 3.75 -8.66
CA SER A 290 9.40 3.33 -8.47
C SER A 290 9.68 2.88 -7.04
N GLU A 291 10.73 2.06 -6.84
CA GLU A 291 11.13 1.56 -5.51
C GLU A 291 10.00 0.79 -4.79
N VAL A 292 9.46 -0.22 -5.48
CA VAL A 292 8.36 -1.07 -4.98
C VAL A 292 8.90 -2.41 -4.50
N ALA A 293 8.61 -2.78 -3.26
CA ALA A 293 8.94 -4.06 -2.65
C ALA A 293 7.66 -4.78 -2.24
N ILE A 294 7.47 -6.00 -2.73
CA ILE A 294 6.34 -6.87 -2.40
C ILE A 294 6.90 -8.20 -1.91
N GLU A 295 6.58 -8.58 -0.67
CA GLU A 295 7.10 -9.79 -0.06
C GLU A 295 6.08 -10.46 0.87
N ASN A 296 6.05 -11.80 0.86
CA ASN A 296 5.15 -12.60 1.70
C ASN A 296 3.66 -12.23 1.53
N ILE A 297 3.21 -12.13 0.29
CA ILE A 297 1.80 -11.88 -0.06
C ILE A 297 1.16 -13.17 -0.58
N THR A 298 -0.05 -13.45 -0.11
CA THR A 298 -0.89 -14.52 -0.65
C THR A 298 -2.02 -13.92 -1.48
N CYS A 299 -2.00 -14.16 -2.79
CA CYS A 299 -3.10 -13.81 -3.69
C CYS A 299 -3.97 -15.05 -3.94
N GLN A 300 -5.26 -14.96 -3.68
CA GLN A 300 -6.25 -16.01 -4.00
C GLN A 300 -7.25 -15.49 -5.03
N HIS A 301 -7.55 -16.33 -6.03
CA HIS A 301 -8.35 -15.96 -7.22
C HIS A 301 -7.67 -14.85 -8.05
N GLY A 302 -8.46 -13.88 -8.53
CA GLY A 302 -7.96 -12.69 -9.21
C GLY A 302 -7.01 -12.92 -10.41
N HIS A 303 -6.23 -11.89 -10.72
CA HIS A 303 -5.25 -11.88 -11.82
C HIS A 303 -3.79 -11.85 -11.33
N GLY A 304 -3.56 -11.99 -10.02
CA GLY A 304 -2.24 -11.90 -9.40
C GLY A 304 -1.67 -10.47 -9.43
N ILE A 305 -0.34 -10.33 -9.38
CA ILE A 305 0.35 -9.05 -9.43
C ILE A 305 0.52 -8.63 -10.89
N ARG A 306 -0.02 -7.46 -11.27
CA ARG A 306 0.05 -6.92 -12.64
C ARG A 306 0.70 -5.55 -12.70
N MET A 307 1.52 -5.36 -13.73
CA MET A 307 2.06 -4.05 -14.10
C MET A 307 1.28 -3.53 -15.29
N ARG A 308 0.59 -2.39 -15.12
CA ARG A 308 -0.09 -1.71 -16.22
C ARG A 308 0.90 -0.76 -16.90
N THR A 309 1.31 -1.13 -18.11
CA THR A 309 2.01 -0.22 -19.02
C THR A 309 0.99 0.59 -19.80
N LEU A 310 1.28 1.88 -19.99
CA LEU A 310 0.43 2.81 -20.75
C LEU A 310 0.56 2.52 -22.27
N ILE A 311 0.02 1.41 -22.78
CA ILE A 311 0.02 1.08 -24.23
C ILE A 311 -1.37 1.23 -24.89
N TYR A 312 -2.39 1.67 -24.16
CA TYR A 312 -3.71 1.92 -24.75
C TYR A 312 -4.20 3.35 -24.54
N PHE A 313 -3.61 4.31 -25.26
CA PHE A 313 -4.28 5.53 -25.74
C PHE A 313 -3.58 6.04 -27.02
N LEU A 314 -4.11 5.60 -28.17
CA LEU A 314 -4.09 6.23 -29.51
C LEU A 314 -2.75 6.77 -30.09
N GLN A 315 -2.23 6.01 -31.07
CA GLN A 315 -1.86 6.47 -32.42
C GLN A 315 -1.36 7.94 -32.54
N HIS A 316 -0.04 8.11 -32.59
CA HIS A 316 0.76 9.35 -32.78
C HIS A 316 1.32 10.03 -31.52
N TRP A 317 1.99 9.27 -30.64
CA TRP A 317 3.01 9.85 -29.76
C TRP A 317 4.20 8.90 -29.63
N GLU A 318 5.42 9.41 -29.84
CA GLU A 318 6.66 8.66 -29.75
C GLU A 318 6.83 7.98 -28.37
N PRO A 319 7.39 6.76 -28.32
CA PRO A 319 7.53 5.99 -27.09
C PRO A 319 8.59 6.64 -26.18
N ARG A 320 8.16 7.26 -25.08
CA ARG A 320 9.05 7.43 -23.92
C ARG A 320 8.88 6.22 -23.01
N SER A 321 9.98 5.51 -22.82
CA SER A 321 10.14 4.36 -21.96
C SER A 321 9.52 4.56 -20.56
N ALA A 322 8.57 3.70 -20.19
CA ALA A 322 8.26 3.46 -18.78
C ALA A 322 9.31 2.46 -18.24
N SER A 323 10.23 2.93 -17.41
CA SER A 323 11.22 2.10 -16.71
C SER A 323 10.79 1.95 -15.26
N PHE A 324 10.44 0.73 -14.84
CA PHE A 324 10.24 0.41 -13.43
C PHE A 324 11.60 0.06 -12.81
N THR A 325 12.23 1.03 -12.14
CA THR A 325 13.45 0.79 -11.40
C THR A 325 13.14 0.33 -9.98
N GLY A 326 13.77 -0.77 -9.55
CA GLY A 326 13.75 -1.20 -8.15
C GLY A 326 12.59 -2.09 -7.71
N LEU A 327 11.83 -2.71 -8.63
CA LEU A 327 10.83 -3.72 -8.25
C LEU A 327 11.51 -4.95 -7.64
N ARG A 328 11.16 -5.29 -6.40
CA ARG A 328 11.60 -6.52 -5.72
C ARG A 328 10.40 -7.37 -5.35
N LEU A 329 10.36 -8.58 -5.91
CA LEU A 329 9.36 -9.60 -5.60
C LEU A 329 10.05 -10.77 -4.88
N LYS A 330 9.58 -11.13 -3.69
CA LYS A 330 10.14 -12.25 -2.90
C LYS A 330 9.04 -13.05 -2.22
N HIS A 331 9.28 -14.35 -2.03
CA HIS A 331 8.39 -15.25 -1.29
C HIS A 331 6.91 -15.13 -1.70
N LEU A 332 6.67 -15.09 -3.02
CA LEU A 332 5.32 -15.07 -3.58
C LEU A 332 4.78 -16.50 -3.73
N CYS A 333 3.49 -16.72 -3.44
CA CYS A 333 2.84 -17.98 -3.74
C CYS A 333 2.82 -18.24 -5.26
N GLN A 334 2.80 -19.51 -5.66
CA GLN A 334 3.10 -19.99 -7.02
C GLN A 334 2.16 -19.49 -8.14
N GLN A 335 1.07 -18.77 -7.79
CA GLN A 335 0.11 -18.16 -8.71
C GLN A 335 0.24 -16.63 -8.89
N CYS A 336 1.20 -15.96 -8.24
CA CYS A 336 1.13 -14.50 -8.08
C CYS A 336 1.72 -13.63 -9.21
N VAL A 337 2.42 -14.16 -10.22
CA VAL A 337 3.09 -13.31 -11.23
C VAL A 337 2.66 -13.68 -12.64
N TYR A 338 1.78 -12.88 -13.23
CA TYR A 338 1.50 -12.91 -14.67
C TYR A 338 2.08 -11.66 -15.32
N LYS A 339 3.26 -11.80 -15.93
CA LYS A 339 3.88 -10.74 -16.73
C LYS A 339 3.25 -10.78 -18.12
N GLU A 340 2.19 -10.01 -18.35
CA GLU A 340 1.63 -9.86 -19.70
C GLU A 340 2.52 -8.92 -20.51
N LEU A 341 3.51 -9.49 -21.21
CA LEU A 341 4.18 -8.85 -22.34
C LEU A 341 3.31 -9.12 -23.57
N ARG A 342 2.43 -8.18 -23.94
CA ARG A 342 1.86 -8.13 -25.29
C ARG A 342 2.31 -6.86 -25.98
#